data_AF-A0A9E6VRE1-F1
#
_entry.id   AF-A0A9E6VRE1-F1
#
_cell.length_a   1.000
_cell.length_b   1.000
_cell.length_c   1.000
_cell.angle_alpha   90.00
_cell.angle_beta   90.00
_cell.angle_gamma   90.00
#
_symmetry.space_group_name_H-M   'P 1'
#
loop_
_entity.id
_entity.type
_entity.pdbx_description
1 polymer ?
#
loop_
_entity_poly.entity_id
_entity_poly.type
_entity_poly.pdbx_seq_one_letter_code
_entity_poly.pdbx_strand_id
1 'polypeptide(L)'
;MSQKAHITVYLQALGAHYLGAHAYNVKDITIKLVYSGGAIDLPYHVTPDFTDDGNPSSAFTPGASSFMPIMTVPQPPAEPNTLVHFLSPDFTTACGRADFELPPGIEFAKLEISVPTTTNMPMLIQHPVLLNPAQPAYAVTVVVPGLYLTPCRVTGKVSVLVKMMCGCPVTAGPPASLWPADDFTVYANVADASGKTTSYALAYDTAQTGNSLFSAVLPDKQTVKSVTFTAIQKSTGNYGAVVQD
;
A
#
# COMPACT_ATOMS: atom_id res chain seq x y z
N MET A 1 36.97 0.40 -13.53
CA MET A 1 36.85 -0.09 -12.14
C MET A 1 35.37 -0.28 -11.86
N SER A 2 34.96 -1.36 -11.19
CA SER A 2 33.57 -1.47 -10.74
C SER A 2 33.36 -0.47 -9.60
N GLN A 3 32.23 0.24 -9.63
CA GLN A 3 31.89 1.23 -8.63
C GLN A 3 30.83 0.64 -7.72
N LYS A 4 31.06 0.69 -6.41
CA LYS A 4 30.04 0.29 -5.44
C LYS A 4 28.96 1.36 -5.34
N ALA A 5 27.71 0.92 -5.24
CA ALA A 5 26.57 1.74 -4.89
C ALA A 5 25.81 1.12 -3.72
N HIS A 6 24.98 1.94 -3.09
CA HIS A 6 23.97 1.50 -2.14
C HIS A 6 22.59 1.90 -2.64
N ILE A 7 21.62 1.03 -2.42
CA ILE A 7 20.21 1.29 -2.68
C ILE A 7 19.40 1.10 -1.42
N THR A 8 18.52 2.06 -1.15
CA THR A 8 17.51 2.00 -0.09
C THR A 8 16.13 2.09 -0.73
N VAL A 9 15.27 1.13 -0.41
CA VAL A 9 13.91 1.02 -0.93
C VAL A 9 12.93 1.11 0.22
N TYR A 10 12.07 2.13 0.16
CA TYR A 10 10.98 2.33 1.09
C TYR A 10 9.67 1.87 0.45
N LEU A 11 8.83 1.19 1.22
CA LEU A 11 7.47 0.86 0.79
C LEU A 11 6.51 1.79 1.51
N GLN A 12 5.70 2.55 0.77
CA GLN A 12 4.77 3.53 1.33
C GLN A 12 3.34 3.19 0.93
N ALA A 13 2.47 2.99 1.91
CA ALA A 13 1.03 2.89 1.75
C ALA A 13 0.49 4.14 1.04
N LEU A 14 -0.37 3.95 0.03
CA LEU A 14 -1.22 5.00 -0.51
C LEU A 14 -1.95 5.66 0.65
N GLY A 15 -1.57 6.89 1.02
CA GLY A 15 -2.35 7.79 1.88
C GLY A 15 -1.75 8.17 3.24
N ALA A 16 -0.86 7.38 3.89
CA ALA A 16 -0.30 7.89 5.16
C ALA A 16 0.92 7.22 5.78
N HIS A 17 1.42 6.04 5.36
CA HIS A 17 2.40 5.30 6.20
C HIS A 17 3.46 4.52 5.42
N TYR A 18 4.69 4.47 5.93
CA TYR A 18 5.69 3.49 5.50
C TYR A 18 5.39 2.10 6.10
N LEU A 19 5.78 1.04 5.41
CA LEU A 19 5.56 -0.34 5.87
C LEU A 19 6.54 -0.68 6.99
N GLY A 20 6.21 -0.28 8.21
CA GLY A 20 7.05 -0.46 9.40
C GLY A 20 6.83 -1.80 10.11
N ALA A 21 7.14 -1.79 11.42
CA ALA A 21 7.01 -2.93 12.33
C ALA A 21 5.58 -3.52 12.39
N HIS A 22 4.58 -2.72 12.04
CA HIS A 22 3.18 -3.14 12.04
C HIS A 22 2.70 -3.67 10.70
N ALA A 23 3.52 -3.75 9.65
CA ALA A 23 3.07 -4.38 8.41
C ALA A 23 2.64 -5.84 8.65
N TYR A 24 1.63 -6.32 7.91
CA TYR A 24 1.19 -7.70 8.05
C TYR A 24 2.36 -8.63 7.72
N ASN A 25 2.84 -9.40 8.70
CA ASN A 25 3.97 -10.32 8.58
C ASN A 25 5.22 -9.72 7.91
N VAL A 26 5.76 -8.65 8.50
CA VAL A 26 6.93 -7.89 7.98
C VAL A 26 8.11 -8.76 7.57
N LYS A 27 8.34 -9.90 8.24
CA LYS A 27 9.46 -10.82 7.97
C LYS A 27 9.39 -11.48 6.59
N ASP A 28 8.19 -11.52 6.00
CA ASP A 28 7.94 -12.13 4.70
C ASP A 28 7.90 -11.08 3.57
N ILE A 29 8.18 -9.81 3.87
CA ILE A 29 8.41 -8.79 2.84
C ILE A 29 9.76 -9.07 2.18
N THR A 30 9.75 -9.25 0.86
CA THR A 30 10.98 -9.43 0.08
C THR A 30 11.11 -8.34 -0.97
N ILE A 31 12.31 -7.77 -1.09
CA ILE A 31 12.65 -6.79 -2.11
C ILE A 31 13.90 -7.31 -2.82
N LYS A 32 13.89 -7.33 -4.15
CA LYS A 32 15.06 -7.70 -4.97
C LYS A 32 15.33 -6.64 -6.02
N LEU A 33 16.59 -6.28 -6.21
CA LEU A 33 17.05 -5.52 -7.38
C LEU A 33 17.50 -6.52 -8.44
N VAL A 34 16.93 -6.43 -9.64
CA VAL A 34 17.29 -7.24 -10.81
C VAL A 34 17.84 -6.32 -11.89
N TYR A 35 19.08 -6.56 -12.31
CA TYR A 35 19.83 -5.72 -13.25
C TYR A 35 20.85 -6.57 -14.03
N SER A 36 21.68 -5.97 -14.89
CA SER A 36 22.59 -6.75 -15.75
C SER A 36 23.67 -7.52 -14.96
N GLY A 37 24.01 -7.06 -13.76
CA GLY A 37 24.94 -7.73 -12.85
C GLY A 37 24.33 -8.90 -12.07
N GLY A 38 23.03 -9.17 -12.22
CA GLY A 38 22.32 -10.26 -11.58
C GLY A 38 21.14 -9.80 -10.72
N ALA A 39 20.79 -10.60 -9.72
CA ALA A 39 19.74 -10.31 -8.76
C ALA A 39 20.33 -10.21 -7.35
N ILE A 40 19.95 -9.18 -6.61
CA ILE A 40 20.42 -8.92 -5.25
C ILE A 40 19.20 -8.78 -4.35
N ASP A 41 19.19 -9.52 -3.25
CA ASP A 41 18.20 -9.35 -2.20
C ASP A 41 18.49 -8.09 -1.39
N LEU A 42 17.45 -7.33 -1.08
CA LEU A 42 17.50 -6.17 -0.20
C LEU A 42 16.80 -6.55 1.10
N PRO A 43 17.54 -7.05 2.12
CA PRO A 43 16.96 -7.38 3.42
C PRO A 43 16.14 -6.22 3.96
N TYR A 44 14.92 -6.54 4.40
CA TYR A 44 14.01 -5.55 4.94
C TYR A 44 14.33 -5.30 6.42
N HIS A 45 14.79 -4.10 6.73
CA HIS A 45 15.21 -3.70 8.05
C HIS A 45 14.11 -2.92 8.75
N VAL A 46 13.79 -3.34 9.98
CA VAL A 46 12.90 -2.66 10.90
C VAL A 46 13.71 -2.24 12.11
N THR A 47 13.75 -0.93 12.40
CA THR A 47 14.43 -0.41 13.57
C THR A 47 13.65 -0.80 14.83
N PRO A 48 14.30 -1.39 15.87
CA PRO A 48 13.66 -1.60 17.17
C PRO A 48 13.18 -0.25 17.75
N ASP A 49 12.05 -0.25 18.48
CA ASP A 49 11.45 0.94 19.14
C ASP A 49 10.74 1.96 18.22
N PHE A 50 10.31 1.50 17.04
CA PHE A 50 9.51 2.31 16.11
C PHE A 50 8.12 2.69 16.66
N THR A 51 7.68 3.93 16.42
CA THR A 51 6.38 4.48 16.90
C THR A 51 5.43 4.90 15.77
N ASP A 52 5.75 4.54 14.53
CA ASP A 52 5.06 4.92 13.28
C ASP A 52 5.38 6.33 12.77
N ASP A 53 5.24 6.45 11.45
CA ASP A 53 5.12 7.68 10.68
C ASP A 53 6.41 8.43 10.44
N GLY A 54 7.06 8.13 9.31
CA GLY A 54 7.96 9.11 8.70
C GLY A 54 7.25 10.47 8.69
N ASN A 55 7.98 11.55 8.97
CA ASN A 55 7.33 12.83 9.25
C ASN A 55 6.46 13.29 8.06
N PRO A 56 5.22 13.79 8.32
CA PRO A 56 4.44 14.47 7.31
C PRO A 56 5.30 15.53 6.65
N SER A 57 5.38 15.50 5.32
CA SER A 57 6.06 16.55 4.60
C SER A 57 5.28 17.87 4.76
N SER A 58 5.91 19.00 4.50
CA SER A 58 5.22 20.30 4.43
C SER A 58 4.11 20.37 3.38
N ALA A 59 4.00 19.37 2.49
CA ALA A 59 2.98 19.25 1.45
C ALA A 59 1.80 18.32 1.83
N PHE A 60 1.78 17.73 3.04
CA PHE A 60 0.68 16.86 3.46
C PHE A 60 -0.65 17.63 3.59
N THR A 61 -1.70 17.11 2.96
CA THR A 61 -3.08 17.59 3.10
C THR A 61 -3.97 16.41 3.49
N PRO A 62 -4.76 16.48 4.59
CA PRO A 62 -5.68 15.41 4.97
C PRO A 62 -6.60 14.98 3.82
N GLY A 63 -6.75 13.67 3.62
CA GLY A 63 -7.58 13.08 2.57
C GLY A 63 -7.00 13.08 1.15
N ALA A 64 -5.74 13.50 0.95
CA ALA A 64 -5.08 13.44 -0.35
C ALA A 64 -4.45 12.06 -0.63
N SER A 65 -4.47 11.61 -1.89
CA SER A 65 -3.95 10.31 -2.35
C SER A 65 -2.75 10.51 -3.28
N SER A 66 -1.69 9.70 -3.14
CA SER A 66 -0.53 9.70 -4.04
C SER A 66 -0.67 8.66 -5.16
N PHE A 67 -1.14 9.06 -6.33
CA PHE A 67 -1.29 8.12 -7.46
C PHE A 67 -0.03 7.88 -8.30
N MET A 68 1.12 8.48 -7.96
CA MET A 68 2.34 8.38 -8.78
C MET A 68 3.55 7.87 -8.01
N PRO A 69 4.41 7.04 -8.65
CA PRO A 69 5.70 6.68 -8.11
C PRO A 69 6.59 7.92 -7.94
N ILE A 70 7.21 8.07 -6.77
CA ILE A 70 8.08 9.19 -6.46
C ILE A 70 9.52 8.67 -6.53
N MET A 71 10.22 9.00 -7.62
CA MET A 71 11.69 8.90 -7.63
C MET A 71 12.24 10.17 -6.98
N THR A 72 12.66 10.09 -5.71
CA THR A 72 13.44 11.15 -5.08
C THR A 72 14.92 10.95 -5.42
N VAL A 73 15.45 11.76 -6.33
CA VAL A 73 16.89 12.02 -6.32
C VAL A 73 17.16 12.76 -5.00
N PRO A 74 18.10 12.34 -4.13
CA PRO A 74 18.40 13.08 -2.92
C PRO A 74 18.87 14.50 -3.32
N GLN A 75 18.00 15.48 -3.10
CA GLN A 75 18.28 16.91 -3.31
C GLN A 75 17.91 17.64 -2.01
N PRO A 76 18.87 18.28 -1.34
CA PRO A 76 18.57 19.29 -0.31
C PRO A 76 18.48 20.68 -0.95
N PRO A 77 17.60 21.60 -0.49
CA PRO A 77 16.33 21.44 0.21
C PRO A 77 15.13 21.44 -0.76
N ALA A 78 14.06 20.73 -0.43
CA ALA A 78 12.85 20.66 -1.26
C ALA A 78 12.16 22.03 -1.41
N GLU A 79 11.81 22.40 -2.64
CA GLU A 79 11.06 23.62 -2.93
C GLU A 79 9.59 23.53 -2.44
N PRO A 80 8.99 24.67 -2.06
CA PRO A 80 7.58 24.75 -1.73
C PRO A 80 6.78 24.70 -3.05
N ASN A 81 6.21 23.52 -3.39
CA ASN A 81 5.06 23.29 -4.28
C ASN A 81 5.11 21.94 -5.05
N THR A 82 5.95 20.97 -4.66
CA THR A 82 5.89 19.63 -5.26
C THR A 82 4.68 18.85 -4.74
N LEU A 83 3.68 18.69 -5.61
CA LEU A 83 2.36 18.07 -5.38
C LEU A 83 2.36 16.55 -5.07
N VAL A 84 3.49 15.92 -4.73
CA VAL A 84 3.56 14.45 -4.63
C VAL A 84 4.55 13.97 -3.55
N HIS A 85 4.57 14.56 -2.35
CA HIS A 85 5.33 14.01 -1.21
C HIS A 85 4.46 14.02 0.05
N PHE A 86 4.05 12.85 0.57
CA PHE A 86 3.29 12.82 1.83
C PHE A 86 4.17 12.55 3.05
N LEU A 87 5.13 11.62 2.99
CA LEU A 87 6.05 11.35 4.11
C LEU A 87 7.50 11.32 3.61
N SER A 88 8.42 11.95 4.34
CA SER A 88 9.86 11.80 4.07
C SER A 88 10.41 10.67 4.94
N PRO A 89 11.23 9.75 4.38
CA PRO A 89 11.89 8.77 5.20
C PRO A 89 12.88 9.48 6.14
N ASP A 90 13.01 8.97 7.35
CA ASP A 90 14.02 9.36 8.31
C ASP A 90 14.92 8.16 8.67
N PHE A 91 15.83 8.35 9.61
CA PHE A 91 16.77 7.30 10.05
C PHE A 91 16.11 6.10 10.72
N THR A 92 14.82 6.19 11.06
CA THR A 92 14.07 5.13 11.73
C THR A 92 13.17 4.36 10.75
N THR A 93 12.92 4.93 9.57
CA THR A 93 11.97 4.40 8.58
C THR A 93 12.42 3.03 8.04
N ALA A 94 11.54 2.03 8.17
CA ALA A 94 11.78 0.69 7.67
C ALA A 94 12.01 0.68 6.15
N CYS A 95 12.99 -0.10 5.70
CA CYS A 95 13.40 -0.15 4.30
C CYS A 95 14.15 -1.43 3.93
N GLY A 96 14.11 -1.78 2.65
CA GLY A 96 15.04 -2.74 2.07
C GLY A 96 16.34 -2.03 1.70
N ARG A 97 17.50 -2.57 2.09
CA ARG A 97 18.79 -1.96 1.76
C ARG A 97 19.81 -2.99 1.32
N ALA A 98 20.61 -2.67 0.31
CA ALA A 98 21.77 -3.46 -0.07
C ALA A 98 22.86 -2.59 -0.71
N ASP A 99 24.09 -3.08 -0.63
CA ASP A 99 25.21 -2.60 -1.44
C ASP A 99 25.35 -3.50 -2.69
N PHE A 100 25.74 -2.92 -3.81
CA PHE A 100 25.92 -3.64 -5.07
C PHE A 100 26.99 -3.02 -5.96
N GLU A 101 27.45 -3.78 -6.95
CA GLU A 101 28.36 -3.28 -7.99
C GLU A 101 27.54 -2.66 -9.11
N LEU A 102 27.80 -1.37 -9.41
CA LEU A 102 27.16 -0.66 -10.50
C LEU A 102 27.61 -1.18 -11.86
N PRO A 103 26.68 -1.25 -12.83
CA PRO A 103 27.02 -1.46 -14.22
C PRO A 103 27.91 -0.30 -14.75
N PRO A 104 28.73 -0.54 -15.79
CA PRO A 104 29.64 0.49 -16.32
C PRO A 104 28.92 1.61 -17.08
N GLY A 105 27.63 1.46 -17.38
CA GLY A 105 26.81 2.44 -18.10
C GLY A 105 25.44 2.62 -17.46
N ILE A 106 24.70 3.62 -17.95
CA ILE A 106 23.31 3.83 -17.53
C ILE A 106 22.46 2.66 -18.02
N GLU A 107 21.64 2.09 -17.15
CA GLU A 107 20.71 1.01 -17.54
C GLU A 107 19.39 1.04 -16.76
N PHE A 108 18.37 0.43 -17.35
CA PHE A 108 17.11 0.13 -16.68
C PHE A 108 17.21 -1.18 -15.93
N ALA A 109 17.16 -1.09 -14.61
CA ALA A 109 16.95 -2.20 -13.69
C ALA A 109 15.47 -2.26 -13.27
N LYS A 110 15.13 -3.27 -12.46
CA LYS A 110 13.82 -3.34 -11.80
C LYS A 110 13.94 -3.82 -10.37
N LEU A 111 13.05 -3.33 -9.52
CA LEU A 111 12.76 -3.90 -8.23
C LEU A 111 11.63 -4.92 -8.39
N GLU A 112 11.83 -6.11 -7.84
CA GLU A 112 10.78 -7.11 -7.64
C GLU A 112 10.46 -7.15 -6.15
N ILE A 113 9.22 -6.78 -5.81
CA ILE A 113 8.76 -6.63 -4.43
C ILE A 113 7.60 -7.61 -4.22
N SER A 114 7.65 -8.34 -3.10
CA SER A 114 6.56 -9.18 -2.61
C SER A 114 6.17 -8.70 -1.23
N VAL A 115 4.91 -8.30 -1.07
CA VAL A 115 4.34 -7.92 0.22
C VAL A 115 3.28 -8.95 0.60
N PRO A 116 3.41 -9.66 1.74
CA PRO A 116 2.39 -10.58 2.20
C PRO A 116 1.07 -9.83 2.46
N THR A 117 -0.04 -10.49 2.18
CA THR A 117 -1.37 -9.94 2.40
C THR A 117 -2.18 -10.86 3.29
N THR A 118 -3.25 -10.32 3.87
CA THR A 118 -4.18 -11.09 4.70
C THR A 118 -4.96 -12.17 3.93
N THR A 119 -4.80 -12.26 2.61
CA THR A 119 -5.43 -13.26 1.73
C THR A 119 -4.55 -14.50 1.47
N ASN A 120 -3.37 -14.59 2.10
CA ASN A 120 -2.33 -15.60 1.81
C ASN A 120 -1.78 -15.59 0.37
N MET A 121 -2.20 -14.64 -0.46
CA MET A 121 -1.57 -14.36 -1.75
C MET A 121 -0.73 -13.08 -1.61
N PRO A 122 0.59 -13.12 -1.84
CA PRO A 122 1.39 -11.92 -1.77
C PRO A 122 1.04 -10.97 -2.92
N MET A 123 1.11 -9.68 -2.63
CA MET A 123 1.08 -8.67 -3.67
C MET A 123 2.46 -8.57 -4.30
N LEU A 124 2.52 -8.72 -5.62
CA LEU A 124 3.74 -8.62 -6.39
C LEU A 124 3.79 -7.28 -7.11
N ILE A 125 4.87 -6.53 -6.92
CA ILE A 125 5.12 -5.25 -7.57
C ILE A 125 6.43 -5.34 -8.33
N GLN A 126 6.40 -4.88 -9.59
CA GLN A 126 7.59 -4.60 -10.37
C GLN A 126 7.73 -3.09 -10.54
N HIS A 127 8.89 -2.55 -10.16
CA HIS A 127 9.14 -1.11 -10.23
C HIS A 127 10.43 -0.83 -11.01
N PRO A 128 10.40 -0.07 -12.11
CA PRO A 128 11.60 0.23 -12.87
C PRO A 128 12.52 1.17 -12.08
N VAL A 129 13.83 0.97 -12.19
CA VAL A 129 14.85 1.85 -11.59
C VAL A 129 15.90 2.16 -12.65
N LEU A 130 16.25 3.44 -12.80
CA LEU A 130 17.35 3.85 -13.67
C LEU A 130 18.65 3.87 -12.85
N LEU A 131 19.59 2.98 -13.17
CA LEU A 131 20.91 2.96 -12.55
C LEU A 131 21.82 3.90 -13.34
N ASN A 132 22.36 4.91 -12.66
CA ASN A 132 23.32 5.86 -13.20
C ASN A 132 24.65 5.76 -12.43
N PRO A 133 25.76 5.34 -13.06
CA PRO A 133 27.05 5.22 -12.38
C PRO A 133 27.54 6.53 -11.73
N ALA A 134 27.10 7.69 -12.22
CA ALA A 134 27.41 8.99 -11.60
C ALA A 134 26.72 9.20 -10.24
N GLN A 135 25.77 8.35 -9.86
CA GLN A 135 24.98 8.42 -8.63
C GLN A 135 25.08 7.09 -7.86
N PRO A 136 26.06 6.94 -6.94
CA PRO A 136 26.24 5.70 -6.18
C PRO A 136 25.28 5.53 -4.99
N ALA A 137 24.30 6.43 -4.85
CA ALA A 137 23.36 6.47 -3.74
C ALA A 137 21.93 6.55 -4.29
N TYR A 138 21.15 5.49 -4.08
CA TYR A 138 19.77 5.39 -4.54
C TYR A 138 18.81 5.35 -3.36
N ALA A 139 17.80 6.21 -3.38
CA ALA A 139 16.65 6.15 -2.49
C ALA A 139 15.39 6.06 -3.35
N VAL A 140 14.62 4.99 -3.17
CA VAL A 140 13.42 4.70 -3.97
C VAL A 140 12.25 4.51 -3.05
N THR A 141 11.16 5.26 -3.26
CA THR A 141 9.89 5.02 -2.57
C THR A 141 8.92 4.36 -3.53
N VAL A 142 8.55 3.11 -3.23
CA VAL A 142 7.55 2.35 -3.97
C VAL A 142 6.22 2.43 -3.24
N VAL A 143 5.20 2.89 -3.96
CA VAL A 143 3.84 3.00 -3.44
C VAL A 143 3.18 1.63 -3.43
N VAL A 144 2.52 1.29 -2.34
CA VAL A 144 1.73 0.06 -2.16
C VAL A 144 0.29 0.41 -1.75
N PRO A 145 -0.71 -0.45 -2.00
CA PRO A 145 -2.09 -0.23 -1.58
C PRO A 145 -2.20 -0.07 -0.05
N GLY A 146 -2.90 0.98 0.40
CA GLY A 146 -3.11 1.24 1.82
C GLY A 146 -4.18 0.37 2.47
N LEU A 147 -5.09 -0.22 1.68
CA LEU A 147 -6.19 -1.07 2.14
C LEU A 147 -6.22 -2.40 1.41
N TYR A 148 -6.46 -3.48 2.16
CA TYR A 148 -6.76 -4.80 1.61
C TYR A 148 -8.25 -5.09 1.72
N LEU A 149 -8.86 -5.49 0.60
CA LEU A 149 -10.26 -5.87 0.52
C LEU A 149 -10.38 -7.35 0.21
N THR A 150 -11.11 -8.07 1.06
CA THR A 150 -11.38 -9.50 0.87
C THR A 150 -12.88 -9.73 0.74
N PRO A 151 -13.38 -10.09 -0.46
CA PRO A 151 -14.79 -10.39 -0.65
C PRO A 151 -15.23 -11.52 0.28
N CYS A 152 -16.43 -11.41 0.83
CA CYS A 152 -17.01 -12.40 1.72
C CYS A 152 -18.38 -12.83 1.24
N ARG A 153 -18.71 -14.10 1.45
CA ARG A 153 -20.02 -14.66 1.13
C ARG A 153 -20.90 -14.62 2.37
N VAL A 154 -21.82 -13.66 2.41
CA VAL A 154 -22.88 -13.59 3.41
C VAL A 154 -24.22 -13.72 2.69
N THR A 155 -25.02 -14.71 3.06
CA THR A 155 -26.30 -14.99 2.40
C THR A 155 -27.19 -13.74 2.36
N GLY A 156 -27.64 -13.37 1.16
CA GLY A 156 -28.51 -12.20 0.94
C GLY A 156 -27.83 -10.84 1.02
N LYS A 157 -26.50 -10.79 1.12
CA LYS A 157 -25.74 -9.54 1.18
C LYS A 157 -24.57 -9.53 0.20
N VAL A 158 -24.20 -8.35 -0.27
CA VAL A 158 -22.82 -8.08 -0.72
C VAL A 158 -21.99 -7.72 0.49
N SER A 159 -20.80 -8.30 0.61
CA SER A 159 -19.95 -8.06 1.76
C SER A 159 -18.46 -8.17 1.46
N VAL A 160 -17.67 -7.37 2.16
CA VAL A 160 -16.22 -7.30 2.03
C VAL A 160 -15.59 -7.01 3.39
N LEU A 161 -14.46 -7.65 3.68
CA LEU A 161 -13.61 -7.30 4.82
C LEU A 161 -12.65 -6.20 4.34
N VAL A 162 -12.57 -5.09 5.06
CA VAL A 162 -11.63 -4.00 4.77
C VAL A 162 -10.60 -3.97 5.88
N LYS A 163 -9.34 -4.27 5.57
CA LYS A 163 -8.25 -4.17 6.54
C LYS A 163 -7.25 -3.13 6.10
N MET A 164 -6.66 -2.44 7.08
CA MET A 164 -5.45 -1.68 6.84
C MET A 164 -4.37 -2.64 6.36
N MET A 165 -3.45 -2.15 5.56
CA MET A 165 -2.38 -2.98 5.02
C MET A 165 -1.37 -3.49 6.08
N CYS A 166 -1.35 -2.84 7.26
CA CYS A 166 -0.73 -3.36 8.48
C CYS A 166 -1.48 -4.57 9.10
N GLY A 167 -2.62 -4.97 8.53
CA GLY A 167 -3.48 -6.02 9.06
C GLY A 167 -4.33 -5.58 10.24
N CYS A 168 -4.19 -4.33 10.71
CA CYS A 168 -5.01 -3.79 11.79
C CYS A 168 -6.50 -3.80 11.39
N PRO A 169 -7.40 -4.23 12.29
CA PRO A 169 -8.81 -4.24 12.00
C PRO A 169 -9.37 -2.81 12.04
N VAL A 170 -10.29 -2.51 11.13
CA VAL A 170 -11.28 -1.44 11.30
C VAL A 170 -12.24 -1.87 12.40
N THR A 171 -12.48 -1.00 13.38
CA THR A 171 -13.39 -1.28 14.52
C THR A 171 -14.39 -0.15 14.76
N ALA A 172 -15.39 -0.41 15.62
CA ALA A 172 -16.44 0.53 15.95
C ALA A 172 -15.93 1.62 16.93
N GLY A 173 -15.34 2.68 16.38
CA GLY A 173 -15.06 3.95 17.07
C GLY A 173 -14.17 3.90 18.32
N PRO A 174 -13.83 5.07 18.91
CA PRO A 174 -13.19 5.14 20.22
C PRO A 174 -14.06 4.50 21.31
N PRO A 175 -13.48 3.90 22.39
CA PRO A 175 -12.06 3.89 22.75
C PRO A 175 -11.25 2.73 22.15
N ALA A 176 -11.83 1.95 21.23
CA ALA A 176 -11.29 0.64 20.81
C ALA A 176 -10.55 0.64 19.45
N SER A 177 -10.36 1.80 18.80
CA SER A 177 -9.78 1.84 17.44
C SER A 177 -8.77 2.94 17.20
N LEU A 178 -7.65 2.55 16.57
CA LEU A 178 -6.82 3.44 15.76
C LEU A 178 -7.45 3.72 14.39
N TRP A 179 -8.38 2.86 13.93
CA TRP A 179 -9.02 2.91 12.60
C TRP A 179 -10.55 2.85 12.74
N PRO A 180 -11.22 3.97 13.04
CA PRO A 180 -12.65 3.97 13.32
C PRO A 180 -13.45 3.78 12.01
N ALA A 181 -14.50 2.96 12.04
CA ALA A 181 -15.26 2.58 10.85
C ALA A 181 -15.89 3.76 10.07
N ASP A 182 -16.21 4.86 10.75
CA ASP A 182 -16.75 6.08 10.15
C ASP A 182 -15.71 6.88 9.34
N ASP A 183 -14.42 6.59 9.50
CA ASP A 183 -13.34 7.08 8.66
C ASP A 183 -13.32 6.37 7.29
N PHE A 184 -14.09 5.30 7.08
CA PHE A 184 -14.11 4.55 5.84
C PHE A 184 -15.40 4.78 5.04
N THR A 185 -15.25 4.98 3.74
CA THR A 185 -16.34 4.93 2.76
C THR A 185 -16.17 3.67 1.94
N VAL A 186 -17.13 2.76 2.00
CA VAL A 186 -17.06 1.46 1.31
C VAL A 186 -18.28 1.27 0.43
N TYR A 187 -18.08 0.88 -0.82
CA TYR A 187 -19.14 0.63 -1.77
C TYR A 187 -18.89 -0.62 -2.61
N ALA A 188 -19.97 -1.21 -3.12
CA ALA A 188 -19.96 -2.34 -4.04
C ALA A 188 -20.71 -1.94 -5.32
N ASN A 189 -20.05 -2.09 -6.46
CA ASN A 189 -20.65 -1.97 -7.79
C ASN A 189 -20.98 -3.38 -8.28
N VAL A 190 -22.27 -3.72 -8.29
CA VAL A 190 -22.77 -5.06 -8.66
C VAL A 190 -23.21 -5.03 -10.12
N ALA A 191 -22.58 -5.84 -10.96
CA ALA A 191 -22.99 -6.05 -12.34
C ALA A 191 -23.93 -7.26 -12.43
N ASP A 192 -25.10 -7.08 -13.03
CA ASP A 192 -26.01 -8.19 -13.33
C ASP A 192 -25.59 -8.94 -14.61
N ALA A 193 -26.31 -10.03 -14.93
CA ALA A 193 -26.06 -10.82 -16.14
C ALA A 193 -26.17 -10.02 -17.45
N SER A 194 -26.92 -8.91 -17.46
CA SER A 194 -27.02 -8.00 -18.61
C SER A 194 -25.86 -7.00 -18.69
N GLY A 195 -25.00 -6.95 -17.67
CA GLY A 195 -23.90 -6.01 -17.53
C GLY A 195 -24.32 -4.67 -16.92
N LYS A 196 -25.58 -4.50 -16.50
CA LYS A 196 -26.01 -3.28 -15.80
C LYS A 196 -25.39 -3.25 -14.42
N THR A 197 -24.71 -2.15 -14.10
CA THR A 197 -24.06 -1.94 -12.81
C THR A 197 -24.92 -1.10 -11.88
N THR A 198 -25.12 -1.57 -10.65
CA THR A 198 -25.77 -0.84 -9.56
C THR A 198 -24.81 -0.67 -8.40
N SER A 199 -24.71 0.55 -7.86
CA SER A 199 -23.82 0.85 -6.73
C SER A 199 -24.56 0.75 -5.39
N TYR A 200 -23.92 0.11 -4.41
CA TYR A 200 -24.43 -0.09 -3.06
C TYR A 200 -23.42 0.46 -2.06
N ALA A 201 -23.84 1.41 -1.22
CA ALA A 201 -23.06 1.81 -0.05
C ALA A 201 -23.10 0.69 1.00
N LEU A 202 -21.93 0.29 1.51
CA LEU A 202 -21.82 -0.77 2.50
C LEU A 202 -21.69 -0.19 3.91
N ALA A 203 -22.40 -0.77 4.86
CA ALA A 203 -22.33 -0.39 6.27
C ALA A 203 -21.41 -1.34 7.04
N TYR A 204 -20.64 -0.80 7.98
CA TYR A 204 -19.84 -1.60 8.91
C TYR A 204 -20.75 -2.45 9.80
N ASP A 205 -20.46 -3.74 9.91
CA ASP A 205 -21.19 -4.67 10.75
C ASP A 205 -20.67 -4.59 12.20
N THR A 206 -21.40 -3.84 13.03
CA THR A 206 -21.06 -3.63 14.45
C THR A 206 -21.21 -4.90 15.30
N ALA A 207 -21.91 -5.93 14.81
CA ALA A 207 -22.06 -7.20 15.52
C ALA A 207 -20.84 -8.12 15.36
N GLN A 208 -19.93 -7.83 14.41
CA GLN A 208 -18.68 -8.56 14.20
C GLN A 208 -17.47 -7.71 14.57
N THR A 209 -17.34 -7.39 15.86
CA THR A 209 -16.20 -6.65 16.40
C THR A 209 -14.87 -7.31 16.00
N GLY A 210 -14.02 -6.57 15.28
CA GLY A 210 -12.68 -7.02 14.88
C GLY A 210 -12.56 -7.68 13.49
N ASN A 211 -13.67 -7.98 12.80
CA ASN A 211 -13.63 -8.57 11.45
C ASN A 211 -13.55 -7.53 10.33
N SER A 212 -13.84 -6.25 10.62
CA SER A 212 -13.79 -5.19 9.62
C SER A 212 -14.72 -5.42 8.43
N LEU A 213 -15.87 -6.04 8.70
CA LEU A 213 -16.87 -6.43 7.71
C LEU A 213 -17.75 -5.24 7.34
N PHE A 214 -17.85 -4.96 6.05
CA PHE A 214 -18.79 -4.01 5.48
C PHE A 214 -19.78 -4.77 4.59
N SER A 215 -21.08 -4.49 4.73
CA SER A 215 -22.11 -5.19 3.95
C SER A 215 -23.33 -4.34 3.63
N ALA A 216 -24.08 -4.77 2.60
CA ALA A 216 -25.39 -4.25 2.26
C ALA A 216 -26.30 -5.39 1.80
N VAL A 217 -27.60 -5.26 2.06
CA VAL A 217 -28.60 -6.23 1.59
C VAL A 217 -28.74 -6.09 0.08
N LEU A 218 -28.72 -7.22 -0.63
CA LEU A 218 -29.06 -7.27 -2.04
C LEU A 218 -30.59 -7.33 -2.17
N PRO A 219 -31.24 -6.33 -2.80
CA PRO A 219 -32.71 -6.25 -2.84
C PRO A 219 -33.37 -7.38 -3.63
N ASP A 220 -32.66 -8.06 -4.54
CA ASP A 220 -33.20 -9.12 -5.39
C ASP A 220 -32.26 -10.31 -5.52
N LYS A 221 -32.83 -11.49 -5.85
CA LYS A 221 -32.10 -12.68 -6.32
C LYS A 221 -31.53 -12.49 -7.74
N GLN A 222 -30.98 -11.31 -8.03
CA GLN A 222 -30.33 -11.06 -9.32
C GLN A 222 -29.20 -12.05 -9.52
N THR A 223 -29.07 -12.55 -10.74
CA THR A 223 -27.89 -13.32 -11.15
C THR A 223 -26.74 -12.33 -11.23
N VAL A 224 -26.05 -12.14 -10.11
CA VAL A 224 -24.85 -11.32 -10.01
C VAL A 224 -23.79 -11.95 -10.90
N LYS A 225 -23.29 -11.17 -11.86
CA LYS A 225 -22.20 -11.57 -12.74
C LYS A 225 -20.84 -11.24 -12.13
N SER A 226 -20.73 -10.08 -11.50
CA SER A 226 -19.54 -9.66 -10.76
C SER A 226 -19.86 -8.55 -9.77
N VAL A 227 -18.99 -8.38 -8.78
CA VAL A 227 -19.04 -7.31 -7.79
C VAL A 227 -17.67 -6.66 -7.69
N THR A 228 -17.59 -5.36 -7.91
CA THR A 228 -16.38 -4.59 -7.63
C THR A 228 -16.56 -3.86 -6.31
N PHE A 229 -15.73 -4.18 -5.32
CA PHE A 229 -15.69 -3.47 -4.05
C PHE A 229 -14.62 -2.40 -4.07
N THR A 230 -14.92 -1.26 -3.44
CA THR A 230 -13.96 -0.19 -3.20
C THR A 230 -14.08 0.32 -1.77
N ALA A 231 -12.95 0.61 -1.15
CA ALA A 231 -12.87 1.27 0.14
C ALA A 231 -11.94 2.48 0.07
N ILE A 232 -12.33 3.55 0.76
CA ILE A 232 -11.57 4.80 0.86
C ILE A 232 -11.53 5.20 2.33
N GLN A 233 -10.35 5.46 2.87
CA GLN A 233 -10.18 6.08 4.18
C GLN A 233 -10.16 7.60 4.03
N LYS A 234 -11.00 8.33 4.77
CA LYS A 234 -11.20 9.77 4.61
C LYS A 234 -10.02 10.58 5.14
N SER A 235 -9.48 10.19 6.29
CA SER A 235 -8.39 10.92 6.95
C SER A 235 -7.08 10.91 6.15
N THR A 236 -6.76 9.77 5.55
CA THR A 236 -5.47 9.52 4.88
C THR A 236 -5.60 9.45 3.36
N GLY A 237 -6.81 9.26 2.81
CA GLY A 237 -6.97 8.98 1.38
C GLY A 237 -6.50 7.57 0.99
N ASN A 238 -6.30 6.66 1.96
CA ASN A 238 -5.98 5.26 1.65
C ASN A 238 -7.09 4.65 0.79
N TYR A 239 -6.69 3.88 -0.22
CA TYR A 239 -7.59 3.31 -1.21
C TYR A 239 -7.33 1.82 -1.38
N GLY A 240 -8.41 1.05 -1.60
CA GLY A 240 -8.32 -0.34 -2.03
C GLY A 240 -9.54 -0.74 -2.86
N ALA A 241 -9.33 -1.63 -3.82
CA ALA A 241 -10.38 -2.16 -4.68
C ALA A 241 -10.15 -3.65 -4.97
N VAL A 242 -11.23 -4.41 -5.15
CA VAL A 242 -11.17 -5.83 -5.52
C VAL A 242 -12.40 -6.21 -6.34
N VAL A 243 -12.22 -7.07 -7.33
CA VAL A 243 -13.31 -7.65 -8.13
C VAL A 243 -13.57 -9.08 -7.67
N GLN A 244 -14.84 -9.40 -7.47
CA GLN A 244 -15.33 -10.75 -7.24
C GLN A 244 -16.21 -11.13 -8.44
N ASP A 245 -15.82 -12.19 -9.16
CA ASP A 245 -16.65 -12.82 -10.20
C ASP A 245 -17.57 -13.90 -9.61
#